data_AF-A0A535QJF3-F1
#
_entry.id   AF-A0A535QJF3-F1
#
_cell.length_a   1.000
_cell.length_b   1.000
_cell.length_c   1.000
_cell.angle_alpha   90.00
_cell.angle_beta   90.00
_cell.angle_gamma   90.00
#
_symmetry.space_group_name_H-M   'P 1'
#
loop_
_entity.id
_entity.type
_entity.pdbx_description
1 polymer ?
#
loop_
_entity_poly.entity_id
_entity_poly.type
_entity_poly.pdbx_seq_one_letter_code
_entity_poly.pdbx_strand_id
1 'polypeptide(L)'
;MNDWFEALGRRLAEAAGDRGAKIAPPELDPQVSDEVLELARVAAHTKERRFAPLACFMAGVAVERLSHARSLSAAEEAAYLRSIRESLEAEP
;
A
#
# COMPACT_ATOMS: atom_id res chain seq x y z
N MET A 1 5.62 -7.92 12.12
CA MET A 1 5.30 -6.51 11.79
C MET A 1 5.37 -5.69 13.07
N ASN A 2 5.45 -4.36 13.02
CA ASN A 2 5.47 -3.51 14.22
C ASN A 2 4.07 -3.47 14.86
N ASP A 3 3.98 -3.73 16.17
CA ASP A 3 2.75 -3.71 17.00
C ASP A 3 1.85 -2.48 16.77
N TRP A 4 2.46 -1.35 16.42
CA TRP A 4 1.74 -0.12 16.12
C TRP A 4 0.82 -0.26 14.89
N PHE A 5 1.28 -0.92 13.82
CA PHE A 5 0.48 -1.12 12.60
C PHE A 5 -0.64 -2.13 12.83
N GLU A 6 -0.40 -3.17 13.63
CA GLU A 6 -1.45 -4.11 14.03
C GLU A 6 -2.56 -3.42 14.83
N ALA A 7 -2.17 -2.53 15.76
CA ALA A 7 -3.12 -1.72 16.51
C ALA A 7 -3.89 -0.74 15.62
N LEU A 8 -3.23 -0.14 14.62
CA LEU A 8 -3.90 0.70 13.63
C LEU A 8 -4.91 -0.10 12.80
N GLY A 9 -4.55 -1.29 12.33
CA GLY A 9 -5.45 -2.15 11.56
C GLY A 9 -6.72 -2.50 12.33
N ARG A 10 -6.60 -2.84 13.62
CA ARG A 10 -7.76 -3.07 14.50
C ARG A 10 -8.66 -1.84 14.60
N ARG A 11 -8.09 -0.65 14.83
CA ARG A 11 -8.86 0.60 14.90
C ARG A 11 -9.61 0.92 13.62
N LEU A 12 -9.01 0.61 12.45
CA LEU A 12 -9.66 0.80 11.16
C LEU A 12 -10.86 -0.14 11.00
N ALA A 13 -10.72 -1.42 11.37
CA ALA A 13 -11.81 -2.39 11.31
C ALA A 13 -12.94 -2.06 12.30
N GLU A 14 -12.61 -1.63 13.53
CA GLU A 14 -13.58 -1.16 14.53
C GLU A 14 -14.37 0.04 14.01
N ALA A 15 -13.67 1.07 13.49
CA ALA A 15 -14.32 2.26 12.95
C ALA A 15 -15.22 1.96 11.73
N ALA A 16 -14.88 0.95 10.91
CA ALA A 16 -15.76 0.46 9.86
C ALA A 16 -17.00 -0.23 10.46
N GLY A 17 -16.82 -1.03 11.51
CA GLY A 17 -17.88 -1.71 12.24
C GLY A 17 -18.92 -0.75 12.82
N ASP A 18 -18.47 0.36 13.41
CA ASP A 18 -19.32 1.44 13.92
C ASP A 18 -20.20 2.08 12.83
N ARG A 19 -19.83 1.92 11.56
CA ARG A 19 -20.56 2.40 10.38
C ARG A 19 -21.36 1.29 9.68
N GLY A 20 -21.49 0.11 10.30
CA GLY A 20 -22.24 -1.02 9.79
C GLY A 20 -21.49 -1.86 8.74
N ALA A 21 -20.18 -1.67 8.59
CA ALA A 21 -19.35 -2.44 7.65
C ALA A 21 -18.35 -3.33 8.40
N LYS A 22 -18.38 -4.64 8.14
CA LYS A 22 -17.41 -5.57 8.72
C LYS A 22 -16.27 -5.82 7.72
N ILE A 23 -15.08 -5.34 8.04
CA ILE A 23 -13.87 -5.59 7.26
C ILE A 23 -12.85 -6.36 8.10
N ALA A 24 -11.96 -7.12 7.45
CA ALA A 24 -10.78 -7.63 8.12
C ALA A 24 -9.85 -6.46 8.47
N PRO A 25 -9.15 -6.50 9.62
CA PRO A 25 -8.06 -5.56 9.89
C PRO A 25 -7.05 -5.61 8.73
N PRO A 26 -6.66 -4.46 8.15
CA PRO A 26 -5.62 -4.46 7.13
C PRO A 26 -4.30 -4.93 7.75
N GLU A 27 -3.64 -5.82 7.04
CA GLU A 27 -2.29 -6.30 7.34
C GLU A 27 -1.35 -5.79 6.24
N LEU A 28 -0.10 -5.52 6.61
CA LEU A 28 0.93 -5.21 5.64
C LEU A 28 1.90 -6.39 5.61
N ASP A 29 2.21 -6.86 4.42
CA ASP A 29 3.33 -7.80 4.27
C ASP A 29 4.65 -7.01 4.28
N PRO A 30 5.75 -7.53 4.87
CA PRO A 30 7.04 -6.85 4.86
C PRO A 30 7.56 -6.53 3.46
N GLN A 31 7.40 -7.42 2.47
CA GLN A 31 7.88 -7.19 1.10
C GLN A 31 7.09 -6.09 0.40
N VAL A 32 5.78 -6.07 0.62
CA VAL A 32 4.90 -5.01 0.10
C VAL A 32 5.24 -3.68 0.77
N SER A 33 5.51 -3.69 2.08
CA SER A 33 5.90 -2.50 2.83
C SER A 33 7.18 -1.86 2.29
N ASP A 34 8.20 -2.67 2.01
CA ASP A 34 9.47 -2.19 1.46
C ASP A 34 9.26 -1.49 0.11
N GLU A 35 8.47 -2.07 -0.79
CA GLU A 35 8.19 -1.44 -2.10
C GLU A 35 7.31 -0.19 -1.98
N VAL A 36 6.38 -0.11 -1.02
CA VAL A 36 5.61 1.11 -0.75
C VAL A 36 6.52 2.24 -0.25
N LEU A 37 7.51 1.93 0.60
CA LEU A 37 8.47 2.91 1.09
C LEU A 37 9.41 3.39 -0.02
N GLU A 38 9.87 2.49 -0.87
CA GLU A 38 10.68 2.86 -2.04
C GLU A 38 9.87 3.68 -3.06
N LEU A 39 8.59 3.34 -3.30
CA LEU A 39 7.69 4.17 -4.09
C LEU A 39 7.54 5.58 -3.51
N ALA A 40 7.39 5.69 -2.18
CA ALA A 40 7.33 6.98 -1.49
C ALA A 40 8.60 7.80 -1.73
N ARG A 41 9.77 7.15 -1.64
CA ARG A 41 11.07 7.77 -1.93
C ARG A 41 11.07 8.33 -3.34
N VAL A 42 10.69 7.54 -4.35
CA VAL A 42 10.68 7.99 -5.75
C VAL A 42 9.71 9.14 -5.96
N ALA A 43 8.44 8.98 -5.53
CA ALA A 43 7.40 9.98 -5.69
C ALA A 43 7.73 11.31 -4.99
N ALA A 44 8.48 11.28 -3.89
CA ALA A 44 8.91 12.50 -3.22
C ALA A 44 9.92 13.32 -4.05
N HIS A 45 10.62 12.69 -4.99
CA HIS A 45 11.68 13.29 -5.80
C HIS A 45 11.28 13.60 -7.25
N THR A 46 10.14 13.10 -7.75
CA THR A 46 9.73 13.28 -9.15
C THR A 46 9.20 14.68 -9.46
N LYS A 47 8.18 15.16 -8.72
CA LYS A 47 7.53 16.47 -9.00
C LYS A 47 7.30 17.30 -7.74
N GLU A 48 6.52 16.78 -6.80
CA GLU A 48 6.22 17.44 -5.52
C GLU A 48 6.38 16.47 -4.35
N ARG A 49 7.15 16.85 -3.32
CA ARG A 49 7.33 16.03 -2.11
C ARG A 49 6.01 15.58 -1.45
N ARG A 50 4.97 16.41 -1.58
CA ARG A 50 3.64 16.13 -1.02
C ARG A 50 2.90 14.99 -1.73
N PHE A 51 3.39 14.51 -2.88
CA PHE A 51 2.76 13.42 -3.62
C PHE A 51 3.11 12.04 -3.06
N ALA A 52 4.19 11.90 -2.29
CA ALA A 52 4.58 10.59 -1.75
C ALA A 52 3.47 9.91 -0.92
N PRO A 53 2.80 10.56 0.05
CA PRO A 53 1.68 9.94 0.76
C PRO A 53 0.50 9.57 -0.14
N LEU A 54 0.22 10.39 -1.17
CA LEU A 54 -0.87 10.12 -2.12
C LEU A 54 -0.54 8.94 -3.04
N ALA A 55 0.71 8.83 -3.48
CA ALA A 55 1.20 7.70 -4.26
C ALA A 55 1.10 6.39 -3.44
N CYS A 56 1.50 6.39 -2.17
CA CYS A 56 1.34 5.23 -1.29
C CYS A 56 -0.13 4.86 -1.08
N PHE A 57 -1.03 5.84 -0.89
CA PHE A 57 -2.46 5.58 -0.78
C PHE A 57 -3.02 4.95 -2.05
N MET A 58 -2.68 5.49 -3.23
CA MET A 58 -3.11 4.93 -4.52
C MET A 58 -2.54 3.52 -4.75
N ALA A 59 -1.29 3.27 -4.35
CA ALA A 59 -0.67 1.96 -4.44
C ALA A 59 -1.43 0.91 -3.61
N GLY A 60 -1.78 1.22 -2.36
CA GLY A 60 -2.60 0.34 -1.53
C GLY A 60 -3.98 0.05 -2.15
N VAL A 61 -4.66 1.08 -2.67
CA VAL A 61 -5.94 0.91 -3.37
C VAL A 61 -5.81 0.03 -4.62
N ALA A 62 -4.71 0.17 -5.37
CA ALA A 62 -4.46 -0.63 -6.56
C ALA A 62 -4.19 -2.10 -6.22
N VAL A 63 -3.38 -2.37 -5.19
CA VAL A 63 -3.11 -3.72 -4.69
C VAL A 63 -4.40 -4.40 -4.23
N GLU A 64 -5.22 -3.72 -3.43
CA GLU A 64 -6.51 -4.28 -2.96
C GLU A 64 -7.48 -4.58 -4.12
N ARG A 65 -7.53 -3.73 -5.14
CA ARG A 65 -8.35 -4.01 -6.33
C ARG A 65 -7.80 -5.18 -7.13
N LEU A 66 -6.48 -5.32 -7.19
CA LEU A 66 -5.83 -6.40 -7.91
C LEU A 66 -6.03 -7.75 -7.19
N SER A 67 -5.94 -7.77 -5.86
CA SER A 67 -6.21 -8.96 -5.03
C SER A 67 -7.67 -9.41 -5.11
N HIS A 68 -8.62 -8.46 -5.25
CA HIS A 68 -10.02 -8.78 -5.54
C HIS A 68 -10.24 -9.35 -6.95
N ALA A 69 -9.46 -8.90 -7.95
CA ALA A 69 -9.58 -9.37 -9.32
C ALA A 69 -8.94 -10.76 -9.53
N ARG A 70 -7.88 -11.08 -8.78
CA ARG A 70 -7.22 -12.39 -8.80
C ARG A 70 -6.52 -12.66 -7.48
N SER A 71 -6.47 -13.93 -7.07
CA SER A 71 -5.66 -14.33 -5.92
C SER A 71 -4.19 -14.00 -6.20
N LEU A 72 -3.56 -13.29 -5.27
CA LEU A 72 -2.15 -12.93 -5.30
C LEU A 72 -1.46 -13.41 -4.03
N SER A 73 -0.19 -13.78 -4.18
CA SER A 73 0.75 -13.83 -3.06
C SER A 73 1.34 -12.45 -2.79
N ALA A 74 1.80 -12.21 -1.57
CA ALA A 74 2.49 -10.97 -1.22
C ALA A 74 3.71 -10.67 -2.11
N ALA A 75 4.40 -11.72 -2.57
CA ALA A 75 5.53 -11.59 -3.50
C ALA A 75 5.08 -11.03 -4.88
N GLU A 76 3.90 -11.41 -5.35
CA GLU A 76 3.34 -10.87 -6.60
C GLU A 76 2.83 -9.43 -6.43
N GLU A 77 2.26 -9.09 -5.27
CA GLU A 77 1.88 -7.71 -4.94
C GLU A 77 3.11 -6.80 -4.87
N ALA A 78 4.18 -7.24 -4.21
CA ALA A 78 5.45 -6.52 -4.17
C ALA A 78 6.06 -6.37 -5.57
N ALA A 79 6.06 -7.42 -6.38
CA ALA A 79 6.53 -7.35 -7.77
C ALA A 79 5.71 -6.37 -8.62
N TYR A 80 4.39 -6.32 -8.41
CA TYR A 80 3.53 -5.34 -9.05
C TYR A 80 3.92 -3.90 -8.67
N LEU A 81 4.05 -3.60 -7.38
CA LEU A 81 4.46 -2.27 -6.92
C LEU A 81 5.86 -1.88 -7.41
N ARG A 82 6.80 -2.83 -7.40
CA ARG A 82 8.15 -2.66 -7.96
C ARG A 82 8.09 -2.20 -9.41
N SER A 83 7.27 -2.85 -10.24
CA SER A 83 7.16 -2.48 -11.67
C SER A 83 6.68 -1.04 -11.86
N ILE A 84 5.76 -0.57 -11.02
CA ILE A 84 5.28 0.83 -11.04
C ILE A 84 6.39 1.78 -10.59
N ARG A 85 7.09 1.44 -9.50
CA ARG A 85 8.22 2.23 -9.00
C ARG A 85 9.30 2.39 -10.07
N GLU A 86 9.74 1.31 -10.68
CA GLU A 86 10.78 1.32 -11.71
C GLU A 86 10.36 2.13 -12.94
N SER A 87 9.09 2.07 -13.33
CA SER A 87 8.55 2.92 -14.40
C SER A 87 8.62 4.40 -14.05
N LEU A 88 8.33 4.78 -12.81
CA LEU A 88 8.39 6.18 -12.35
C LEU A 88 9.82 6.68 -12.18
N GLU A 89 10.76 5.82 -11.76
CA GLU A 89 12.18 6.17 -11.68
C GLU A 89 12.80 6.43 -13.05
N ALA A 90 12.28 5.79 -14.10
CA ALA A 90 12.73 6.00 -15.47
C ALA A 90 12.15 7.26 -16.13
N GLU A 91 11.20 7.95 -15.50
CA GLU A 91 10.66 9.21 -16.03
C GLU A 91 11.68 10.36 -15.90
N PRO A 92 11.88 11.17 -16.95
CA PRO A 92 12.82 12.30 -16.95
C PRO A 92 12.36 13.54 -16.16
#